data_AF-A0A150NX87-F1
#
_entry.id   AF-A0A150NX87-F1
#
_cell.length_a   1.000
_cell.length_b   1.000
_cell.length_c   1.000
_cell.angle_alpha   90.00
_cell.angle_beta   90.00
_cell.angle_gamma   90.00
#
_symmetry.space_group_name_H-M   'P 1'
#
loop_
_entity.id
_entity.type
_entity.pdbx_description
1 polymer ?
#
loop_
_entity_poly.entity_id
_entity_poly.type
_entity_poly.pdbx_seq_one_letter_code
_entity_poly.pdbx_strand_id
1 'polypeptide(L)'
;MIGFLGCGQERLTISSRFSDESNDHFLHYLLHKVLNINLTSLDVALSREERLYQLLMYLFPKYLQAAIRKGLYKEYHRFSHNDSNVKGVIDVRNHLNKNLPFTGNIAYTTREFTYDNPLMQLVRHTIEYIKNQKSIGQGVLDNLSTSRENVAEIVRVTPSYKLADRAKIIRVNQSKPLRHAYFHEYRKLQELCLMILNQEKHGLGYQDQKIHGILFDVAWLWEEYVHTLLPKDFIHPRNKDKTDGISVFSSQERKVYPDFYQEELKIVLDAKYKILELTEKGINREDLFQLISYSYILKAEKAGLVFPSKDKVVDNEIGKLAGYGALLKKWSIQIPQKSSSYSEFCEMLENSEEIFKRNIANEVGRK
;
A
#
# COMPACT_ATOMS: atom_id res chain seq x y z
N MET A 1 10.89 7.59 5.86
CA MET A 1 10.35 7.35 4.51
C MET A 1 11.46 6.78 3.62
N ILE A 2 11.11 5.99 2.61
CA ILE A 2 11.98 5.51 1.52
C ILE A 2 11.32 5.84 0.20
N GLY A 3 12.11 6.12 -0.83
CA GLY A 3 11.56 6.41 -2.14
C GLY A 3 12.48 7.24 -3.02
N PHE A 4 11.91 7.96 -3.97
CA PHE A 4 12.65 8.94 -4.77
C PHE A 4 11.76 10.13 -5.12
N LEU A 5 12.39 11.25 -5.40
CA LEU A 5 11.81 12.49 -5.88
C LEU A 5 12.69 13.04 -7.00
N GLY A 6 12.09 13.50 -8.07
CA GLY A 6 12.75 14.20 -9.17
C GLY A 6 12.10 15.54 -9.44
N CYS A 7 12.90 16.54 -9.78
CA CYS A 7 12.46 17.86 -10.22
C CYS A 7 13.34 18.32 -11.39
N GLY A 8 12.78 18.37 -12.60
CA GLY A 8 13.58 18.63 -13.80
C GLY A 8 14.68 17.59 -13.99
N GLN A 9 15.94 18.02 -13.90
CA GLN A 9 17.12 17.14 -14.00
C GLN A 9 17.64 16.67 -12.62
N GLU A 10 17.16 17.27 -11.52
CA GLU A 10 17.59 16.89 -10.17
C GLU A 10 16.83 15.66 -9.69
N ARG A 11 17.55 14.77 -8.99
CA ARG A 11 17.01 13.52 -8.44
C ARG A 11 17.51 13.29 -7.03
N LEU A 12 16.60 12.95 -6.13
CA LEU A 12 16.83 12.58 -4.75
C LEU A 12 16.27 11.18 -4.51
N THR A 13 17.11 10.25 -4.07
CA THR A 13 16.68 8.89 -3.76
C THR A 13 16.92 8.62 -2.26
N ILE A 14 15.88 8.24 -1.52
CA ILE A 14 15.92 7.89 -0.10
C ILE A 14 15.88 6.36 0.04
N SER A 15 16.87 5.74 0.68
CA SER A 15 16.96 4.28 0.85
C SER A 15 16.82 3.85 2.30
N SER A 16 16.62 2.54 2.49
CA SER A 16 16.72 1.94 3.82
C SER A 16 18.09 2.21 4.40
N ARG A 17 18.16 2.40 5.72
CA ARG A 17 19.46 2.49 6.42
C ARG A 17 20.25 1.18 6.40
N PHE A 18 19.62 0.10 5.94
CA PHE A 18 20.19 -1.24 5.79
C PHE A 18 20.54 -1.57 4.33
N SER A 19 20.36 -0.63 3.39
CA SER A 19 20.74 -0.84 1.99
C SER A 19 22.27 -0.81 1.82
N ASP A 20 22.80 -1.68 0.97
CA ASP A 20 24.14 -1.51 0.41
C ASP A 20 24.10 -0.60 -0.85
N GLU A 21 25.26 -0.29 -1.42
CA GLU A 21 25.41 0.63 -2.56
C GLU A 21 24.58 0.23 -3.81
N SER A 22 24.10 -1.03 -3.88
CA SER A 22 23.45 -1.58 -5.08
C SER A 22 22.07 -2.21 -4.83
N ASN A 23 21.81 -2.75 -3.64
CA ASN A 23 20.64 -3.57 -3.32
C ASN A 23 20.09 -3.31 -1.90
N ASP A 24 18.75 -3.33 -1.80
CA ASP A 24 18.02 -3.16 -0.54
C ASP A 24 17.26 -4.45 -0.22
N HIS A 25 18.02 -5.51 0.10
CA HIS A 25 17.47 -6.83 0.43
C HIS A 25 16.46 -6.76 1.58
N PHE A 26 16.71 -5.89 2.56
CA PHE A 26 15.82 -5.73 3.70
C PHE A 26 14.47 -5.13 3.29
N LEU A 27 14.47 -4.04 2.50
CA LEU A 27 13.21 -3.49 1.98
C LEU A 27 12.45 -4.53 1.16
N HIS A 28 13.14 -5.27 0.29
CA HIS A 28 12.51 -6.33 -0.50
C HIS A 28 11.88 -7.37 0.42
N TYR A 29 12.63 -7.88 1.40
CA TYR A 29 12.10 -8.83 2.37
C TYR A 29 10.84 -8.34 3.10
N LEU A 30 10.85 -7.09 3.57
CA LEU A 30 9.67 -6.49 4.20
C LEU A 30 8.47 -6.42 3.24
N LEU A 31 8.68 -5.98 2.00
CA LEU A 31 7.63 -5.91 0.98
C LEU A 31 7.09 -7.30 0.63
N HIS A 32 7.96 -8.32 0.60
CA HIS A 32 7.54 -9.69 0.39
C HIS A 32 6.70 -10.22 1.56
N LYS A 33 7.17 -10.13 2.81
CA LYS A 33 6.45 -10.65 3.97
C LYS A 33 5.15 -9.90 4.28
N VAL A 34 5.14 -8.57 4.16
CA VAL A 34 3.98 -7.74 4.53
C VAL A 34 2.95 -7.64 3.40
N LEU A 35 3.42 -7.52 2.15
CA LEU A 35 2.54 -7.25 1.01
C LEU A 35 2.39 -8.44 0.05
N ASN A 36 3.06 -9.57 0.31
CA ASN A 36 3.15 -10.74 -0.59
C ASN A 36 3.68 -10.38 -1.98
N ILE A 37 4.62 -9.43 -2.02
CA ILE A 37 5.23 -8.95 -3.26
C ILE A 37 6.56 -9.66 -3.48
N ASN A 38 6.60 -10.59 -4.44
CA ASN A 38 7.85 -11.27 -4.80
C ASN A 38 8.67 -10.41 -5.78
N LEU A 39 9.72 -9.77 -5.27
CA LEU A 39 10.65 -8.95 -6.07
C LEU A 39 11.90 -9.72 -6.53
N THR A 40 12.01 -11.04 -6.33
CA THR A 40 13.22 -11.80 -6.73
C THR A 40 13.46 -11.84 -8.24
N SER A 41 12.47 -11.40 -9.03
CA SER A 41 12.57 -11.22 -10.47
C SER A 41 12.87 -9.78 -10.91
N LEU A 42 13.11 -8.84 -9.99
CA LEU A 42 13.52 -7.50 -10.38
C LEU A 42 14.88 -7.57 -11.07
N ASP A 43 14.91 -7.18 -12.34
CA ASP A 43 16.12 -7.17 -13.14
C ASP A 43 17.17 -6.28 -12.49
N VAL A 44 18.32 -6.88 -12.16
CA VAL A 44 19.44 -6.21 -11.48
C VAL A 44 20.02 -5.08 -12.35
N ALA A 45 19.77 -5.11 -13.66
CA ALA A 45 20.16 -4.05 -14.59
C ALA A 45 19.35 -2.75 -14.44
N LEU A 46 18.26 -2.75 -13.66
CA LEU A 46 17.40 -1.58 -13.49
C LEU A 46 17.95 -0.61 -12.46
N SER A 47 17.75 0.67 -12.75
CA SER A 47 17.97 1.74 -11.77
C SER A 47 17.06 1.56 -10.54
N ARG A 48 17.49 2.11 -9.41
CA ARG A 48 16.73 2.04 -8.15
C ARG A 48 15.33 2.65 -8.27
N GLU A 49 15.17 3.68 -9.10
CA GLU A 49 13.89 4.31 -9.39
C GLU A 49 12.96 3.37 -10.15
N GLU A 50 13.46 2.69 -11.19
CA GLU A 50 12.69 1.69 -11.94
C GLU A 50 12.22 0.55 -11.03
N ARG A 51 13.06 0.08 -10.10
CA ARG A 51 12.66 -0.92 -9.10
C ARG A 51 11.54 -0.43 -8.17
N LEU A 52 11.57 0.83 -7.76
CA LEU A 52 10.51 1.43 -6.95
C LEU A 52 9.22 1.69 -7.74
N TYR A 53 9.31 2.03 -9.04
CA TYR A 53 8.15 2.08 -9.92
C TYR A 53 7.54 0.69 -10.14
N GLN A 54 8.38 -0.35 -10.25
CA GLN A 54 7.91 -1.72 -10.36
C GLN A 54 7.09 -2.15 -9.14
N LEU A 55 7.42 -1.64 -7.95
CA LEU A 55 6.60 -1.85 -6.76
C LEU A 55 5.14 -1.39 -6.94
N LEU A 56 4.89 -0.29 -7.68
CA LEU A 56 3.52 0.15 -7.96
C LEU A 56 2.73 -0.89 -8.77
N MET A 57 3.39 -1.54 -9.73
CA MET A 57 2.77 -2.61 -10.51
C MET A 57 2.41 -3.80 -9.61
N TYR A 58 3.26 -4.16 -8.65
CA TYR A 58 2.93 -5.21 -7.68
C TYR A 58 1.79 -4.85 -6.72
N LEU A 59 1.56 -3.56 -6.45
CA LEU A 59 0.40 -3.11 -5.67
C LEU A 59 -0.91 -3.19 -6.47
N PHE A 60 -0.84 -3.07 -7.80
CA PHE A 60 -2.03 -2.96 -8.65
C PHE A 60 -3.07 -4.07 -8.43
N PRO A 61 -2.71 -5.37 -8.43
CA PRO A 61 -3.66 -6.45 -8.19
C PRO A 61 -4.42 -6.34 -6.86
N LYS A 62 -3.76 -5.93 -5.78
CA LYS A 62 -4.36 -5.76 -4.44
C LYS A 62 -5.39 -4.64 -4.45
N TYR A 63 -5.06 -3.49 -5.06
CA TYR A 63 -5.99 -2.37 -5.18
C TYR A 63 -7.16 -2.67 -6.13
N LEU A 64 -6.89 -3.40 -7.22
CA LEU A 64 -7.93 -3.85 -8.14
C LEU A 64 -8.93 -4.77 -7.43
N GLN A 65 -8.44 -5.76 -6.70
CA GLN A 65 -9.29 -6.68 -5.94
C GLN A 65 -10.12 -5.94 -4.88
N ALA A 66 -9.50 -5.03 -4.13
CA ALA A 66 -10.20 -4.23 -3.12
C ALA A 66 -11.34 -3.39 -3.74
N ALA A 67 -11.12 -2.81 -4.92
CA ALA A 67 -12.14 -2.07 -5.65
C ALA A 67 -13.26 -2.97 -6.18
N ILE A 68 -12.92 -4.08 -6.85
CA ILE A 68 -13.90 -5.00 -7.46
C ILE A 68 -14.75 -5.73 -6.41
N ARG A 69 -14.28 -5.88 -5.16
CA ARG A 69 -15.11 -6.42 -4.05
C ARG A 69 -16.42 -5.65 -3.85
N LYS A 70 -16.48 -4.37 -4.25
CA LYS A 70 -17.72 -3.55 -4.24
C LYS A 70 -18.53 -3.62 -5.53
N GLY A 71 -18.15 -4.50 -6.45
CA GLY A 71 -18.67 -4.57 -7.80
C GLY A 71 -17.96 -3.60 -8.74
N LEU A 72 -18.21 -3.78 -10.04
CA LEU A 72 -17.63 -2.95 -11.08
C LEU A 72 -18.18 -1.51 -11.01
N TYR A 73 -17.28 -0.54 -11.14
CA TYR A 73 -17.68 0.85 -11.21
C TYR A 73 -18.49 1.13 -12.49
N LYS A 74 -19.68 1.70 -12.30
CA LYS A 74 -20.58 2.15 -13.36
C LYS A 74 -21.03 3.56 -13.09
N GLU A 75 -21.25 4.31 -14.16
CA GLU A 75 -21.80 5.66 -14.09
C GLU A 75 -22.87 5.86 -15.15
N TYR A 76 -23.72 6.85 -14.94
CA TYR A 76 -24.72 7.23 -15.93
C TYR A 76 -24.04 7.89 -17.12
N HIS A 77 -24.26 7.33 -18.29
CA HIS A 77 -23.87 7.93 -19.55
C HIS A 77 -25.09 8.22 -20.40
N ARG A 78 -24.99 9.23 -21.27
CA ARG A 78 -26.05 9.58 -22.20
C ARG A 78 -25.76 8.91 -23.53
N PHE A 79 -26.64 8.02 -23.95
CA PHE A 79 -26.57 7.38 -25.26
C PHE A 79 -27.51 8.08 -26.23
N SER A 80 -27.12 8.15 -27.49
CA SER A 80 -27.94 8.70 -28.57
C SER A 80 -28.25 7.58 -29.55
N HIS A 81 -29.53 7.41 -29.84
CA HIS A 81 -30.07 6.33 -30.67
C HIS A 81 -30.84 6.91 -31.85
N ASN A 82 -31.02 6.13 -32.91
CA ASN A 82 -31.90 6.48 -34.03
C ASN A 82 -32.54 5.21 -34.61
N ASP A 83 -33.61 4.77 -33.97
CA ASP A 83 -34.33 3.54 -34.31
C ASP A 83 -35.83 3.69 -34.00
N SER A 84 -36.62 2.67 -34.31
CA SER A 84 -38.07 2.65 -34.10
C SER A 84 -38.51 2.33 -32.66
N ASN A 85 -37.58 1.97 -31.76
CA ASN A 85 -37.86 1.48 -30.41
C ASN A 85 -37.57 2.54 -29.35
N VAL A 86 -38.32 3.65 -29.35
CA VAL A 86 -38.08 4.79 -28.45
C VAL A 86 -38.24 4.41 -26.97
N LYS A 87 -37.18 4.63 -26.19
CA LYS A 87 -37.16 4.37 -24.73
C LYS A 87 -36.79 5.58 -23.88
N GLY A 88 -36.49 6.72 -24.50
CA GLY A 88 -35.93 7.89 -23.84
C GLY A 88 -36.45 9.21 -24.37
N VAL A 89 -35.73 10.29 -24.06
CA VAL A 89 -36.11 11.65 -24.44
C VAL A 89 -35.77 11.86 -25.92
N ILE A 90 -36.77 12.20 -26.73
CA ILE A 90 -36.59 12.50 -28.16
C ILE A 90 -35.60 13.66 -28.33
N ASP A 91 -34.61 13.46 -29.18
CA ASP A 91 -33.65 14.48 -29.57
C ASP A 91 -34.15 15.16 -30.84
N VAL A 92 -35.01 16.16 -30.66
CA VAL A 92 -35.70 16.86 -31.75
C VAL A 92 -34.71 17.40 -32.78
N ARG A 93 -33.58 17.96 -32.33
CA ARG A 93 -32.55 18.52 -33.22
C ARG A 93 -31.94 17.43 -34.11
N ASN A 94 -31.47 16.33 -33.51
CA ASN A 94 -30.88 15.24 -34.28
C ASN A 94 -31.92 14.51 -35.13
N HIS A 95 -33.18 14.45 -34.68
CA HIS A 95 -34.25 13.80 -35.42
C HIS A 95 -34.54 14.52 -36.74
N LEU A 96 -34.70 15.85 -36.69
CA LEU A 96 -34.90 16.68 -37.89
C LEU A 96 -33.71 16.59 -38.86
N ASN A 97 -32.48 16.53 -38.34
CA ASN A 97 -31.29 16.43 -39.19
C ASN A 97 -31.14 15.08 -39.90
N LYS A 98 -31.65 13.98 -39.32
CA LYS A 98 -31.38 12.61 -39.79
C LYS A 98 -32.57 11.91 -40.44
N ASN A 99 -33.79 12.29 -40.10
CA ASN A 99 -35.00 11.56 -40.48
C ASN A 99 -35.95 12.43 -41.32
N LEU A 100 -35.39 13.25 -42.21
CA LEU A 100 -36.13 13.98 -43.23
C LEU A 100 -35.64 13.55 -44.63
N PRO A 101 -36.46 12.88 -45.46
CA PRO A 101 -37.82 12.42 -45.16
C PRO A 101 -37.84 11.31 -44.09
N PHE A 102 -38.99 11.16 -43.41
CA PHE A 102 -39.14 10.20 -42.30
C PHE A 102 -39.11 8.76 -42.79
N THR A 103 -38.23 7.95 -42.21
CA THR A 103 -37.99 6.54 -42.59
C THR A 103 -38.44 5.54 -41.52
N GLY A 104 -39.20 5.98 -40.51
CA GLY A 104 -39.64 5.12 -39.39
C GLY A 104 -38.69 5.10 -38.18
N ASN A 105 -37.54 5.78 -38.25
CA ASN A 105 -36.59 5.90 -37.14
C ASN A 105 -36.80 7.22 -36.38
N ILE A 106 -36.66 7.18 -35.06
CA ILE A 106 -36.75 8.35 -34.19
C ILE A 106 -35.41 8.55 -33.48
N ALA A 107 -34.88 9.78 -33.51
CA ALA A 107 -33.66 10.09 -32.78
C ALA A 107 -34.02 10.42 -31.33
N TYR A 108 -33.46 9.68 -30.37
CA TYR A 108 -33.73 9.89 -28.95
C TYR A 108 -32.46 9.64 -28.13
N THR A 109 -32.49 10.08 -26.87
CA THR A 109 -31.41 9.90 -25.93
C THR A 109 -31.89 9.21 -24.68
N THR A 110 -31.08 8.29 -24.17
CA THR A 110 -31.32 7.60 -22.90
C THR A 110 -30.20 7.93 -21.92
N ARG A 111 -30.50 7.83 -20.62
CA ARG A 111 -29.51 7.81 -19.55
C ARG A 111 -29.44 6.41 -19.01
N GLU A 112 -28.35 5.73 -19.28
CA GLU A 112 -28.16 4.32 -18.92
C GLU A 112 -26.85 4.17 -18.16
N PHE A 113 -26.81 3.18 -17.27
CA PHE A 113 -25.55 2.83 -16.60
C PHE A 113 -24.61 2.15 -17.58
N THR A 114 -23.35 2.59 -17.60
CA THR A 114 -22.28 1.92 -18.33
C THR A 114 -21.08 1.64 -17.43
N TYR A 115 -20.54 0.44 -17.59
CA TYR A 115 -19.23 0.08 -17.06
C TYR A 115 -18.10 0.59 -17.95
N ASP A 116 -18.38 0.81 -19.25
CA ASP A 116 -17.41 1.35 -20.18
C ASP A 116 -17.32 2.86 -20.03
N ASN A 117 -16.52 3.30 -19.05
CA ASN A 117 -16.33 4.68 -18.65
C ASN A 117 -14.84 5.02 -18.50
N PRO A 118 -14.46 6.32 -18.40
CA PRO A 118 -13.05 6.71 -18.39
C PRO A 118 -12.21 6.06 -17.28
N LEU A 119 -12.79 5.77 -16.13
CA LEU A 119 -12.08 5.14 -15.02
C LEU A 119 -11.82 3.67 -15.30
N MET A 120 -12.82 2.92 -15.77
CA MET A 120 -12.65 1.52 -16.13
C MET A 120 -11.70 1.36 -17.32
N GLN A 121 -11.75 2.29 -18.28
CA GLN A 121 -10.76 2.39 -19.36
C GLN A 121 -9.35 2.67 -18.85
N LEU A 122 -9.18 3.51 -17.83
CA LEU A 122 -7.86 3.73 -17.20
C LEU A 122 -7.31 2.42 -16.63
N VAL A 123 -8.12 1.69 -15.86
CA VAL A 123 -7.76 0.39 -15.30
C VAL A 123 -7.38 -0.59 -16.43
N ARG A 124 -8.17 -0.63 -17.51
CA ARG A 124 -7.89 -1.44 -18.71
C ARG A 124 -6.54 -1.08 -19.34
N HIS A 125 -6.22 0.20 -19.51
CA HIS A 125 -4.92 0.66 -20.02
C HIS A 125 -3.77 0.25 -19.09
N THR A 126 -3.95 0.33 -17.78
CA THR A 126 -2.94 -0.10 -16.80
C THR A 126 -2.68 -1.60 -16.88
N ILE A 127 -3.74 -2.43 -17.00
CA ILE A 127 -3.60 -3.88 -17.18
C ILE A 127 -2.77 -4.19 -18.43
N GLU A 128 -3.11 -3.58 -19.57
CA GLU A 128 -2.40 -3.83 -20.83
C GLU A 128 -0.96 -3.29 -20.79
N TYR A 129 -0.70 -2.20 -20.08
CA TYR A 129 0.66 -1.73 -19.81
C TYR A 129 1.48 -2.75 -19.01
N ILE A 130 0.94 -3.26 -17.89
CA ILE A 130 1.61 -4.24 -17.03
C ILE A 130 1.90 -5.54 -17.81
N LYS A 131 0.94 -6.04 -18.60
CA LYS A 131 1.13 -7.24 -19.44
C LYS A 131 2.31 -7.13 -20.40
N ASN A 132 2.56 -5.94 -20.94
CA ASN A 132 3.64 -5.71 -21.90
C ASN A 132 5.04 -5.60 -21.25
N GLN A 133 5.14 -5.61 -19.91
CA GLN A 133 6.41 -5.58 -19.20
C GLN A 133 7.01 -6.99 -19.12
N LYS A 134 8.04 -7.25 -19.96
CA LYS A 134 8.63 -8.57 -20.26
C LYS A 134 9.09 -9.40 -19.04
N SER A 135 9.46 -8.80 -17.92
CA SER A 135 10.00 -9.49 -16.73
C SER A 135 9.02 -9.61 -15.55
N ILE A 136 7.95 -8.81 -15.53
CA ILE A 136 7.13 -8.56 -14.34
C ILE A 136 5.64 -8.79 -14.58
N GLY A 137 5.17 -8.58 -15.81
CA GLY A 137 3.74 -8.58 -16.14
C GLY A 137 3.02 -9.88 -15.77
N GLN A 138 3.66 -11.02 -16.03
CA GLN A 138 3.08 -12.33 -15.74
C GLN A 138 3.04 -12.62 -14.24
N GLY A 139 4.14 -12.40 -13.50
CA GLY A 139 4.19 -12.63 -12.04
C GLY A 139 3.27 -11.70 -11.24
N VAL A 140 3.19 -10.41 -11.61
CA VAL A 140 2.27 -9.44 -10.98
C VAL A 140 0.83 -9.87 -11.16
N LEU A 141 0.43 -10.27 -12.36
CA LEU A 141 -0.96 -10.62 -12.65
C LEU A 141 -1.33 -12.05 -12.20
N ASP A 142 -0.34 -12.93 -12.00
CA ASP A 142 -0.53 -14.33 -11.58
C ASP A 142 -0.47 -14.55 -10.07
N ASN A 143 0.17 -13.65 -9.30
CA ASN A 143 0.26 -13.74 -7.83
C ASN A 143 -1.12 -13.73 -7.12
N LEU A 144 -2.20 -13.52 -7.87
CA LEU A 144 -3.57 -13.70 -7.40
C LEU A 144 -4.32 -14.52 -8.46
N SER A 145 -4.72 -15.75 -8.15
CA SER A 145 -5.64 -16.53 -9.00
C SER A 145 -6.93 -15.75 -9.31
N THR A 146 -7.42 -14.94 -8.36
CA THR A 146 -8.53 -13.98 -8.53
C THR A 146 -8.23 -12.81 -9.48
N SER A 147 -6.97 -12.51 -9.79
CA SER A 147 -6.59 -11.41 -10.69
C SER A 147 -6.93 -11.73 -12.14
N ARG A 148 -6.81 -13.00 -12.58
CA ARG A 148 -7.12 -13.38 -13.97
C ARG A 148 -8.61 -13.21 -14.31
N GLU A 149 -9.50 -13.63 -13.42
CA GLU A 149 -10.95 -13.44 -13.55
C GLU A 149 -11.32 -11.95 -13.55
N ASN A 150 -10.78 -11.19 -12.60
CA ASN A 150 -10.96 -9.75 -12.52
C ASN A 150 -10.48 -9.05 -13.81
N VAL A 151 -9.31 -9.43 -14.34
CA VAL A 151 -8.77 -8.88 -15.58
C VAL A 151 -9.68 -9.20 -16.76
N ALA A 152 -10.15 -10.44 -16.90
CA ALA A 152 -11.06 -10.85 -17.96
C ALA A 152 -12.38 -10.05 -17.90
N GLU A 153 -12.89 -9.83 -16.69
CA GLU A 153 -14.07 -9.02 -16.44
C GLU A 153 -13.86 -7.56 -16.87
N ILE A 154 -12.74 -6.93 -16.50
CA ILE A 154 -12.40 -5.59 -16.98
C ILE A 154 -12.37 -5.55 -18.50
N VAL A 155 -11.73 -6.52 -19.17
CA VAL A 155 -11.69 -6.59 -20.64
C VAL A 155 -13.10 -6.61 -21.22
N ARG A 156 -13.98 -7.45 -20.66
CA ARG A 156 -15.36 -7.65 -21.13
C ARG A 156 -16.17 -6.36 -21.04
N VAL A 157 -16.00 -5.59 -19.96
CA VAL A 157 -16.81 -4.39 -19.70
C VAL A 157 -16.23 -3.09 -20.26
N THR A 158 -15.07 -3.15 -20.92
CA THR A 158 -14.44 -2.02 -21.60
C THR A 158 -14.28 -2.27 -23.12
N PRO A 159 -15.36 -2.56 -23.86
CA PRO A 159 -15.28 -2.90 -25.28
C PRO A 159 -14.77 -1.74 -26.16
N SER A 160 -14.92 -0.47 -25.74
CA SER A 160 -14.43 0.69 -26.50
C SER A 160 -12.91 0.92 -26.40
N TYR A 161 -12.18 0.03 -25.71
CA TYR A 161 -10.74 0.17 -25.50
C TYR A 161 -9.96 0.31 -26.81
N LYS A 162 -9.10 1.33 -26.89
CA LYS A 162 -8.15 1.53 -27.98
C LYS A 162 -6.82 1.99 -27.42
N LEU A 163 -5.73 1.34 -27.81
CA LEU A 163 -4.39 1.69 -27.35
C LEU A 163 -4.05 3.18 -27.57
N ALA A 164 -4.47 3.73 -28.71
CA ALA A 164 -4.25 5.13 -29.09
C ALA A 164 -4.93 6.15 -28.15
N ASP A 165 -5.97 5.76 -27.42
CA ASP A 165 -6.71 6.65 -26.51
C ASP A 165 -6.01 6.84 -25.15
N ARG A 166 -4.89 6.15 -24.89
CA ARG A 166 -4.20 6.17 -23.58
C ARG A 166 -3.97 7.58 -23.03
N ALA A 167 -3.37 8.47 -23.83
CA ALA A 167 -3.07 9.84 -23.39
C ALA A 167 -4.34 10.64 -23.06
N LYS A 168 -5.42 10.42 -23.81
CA LYS A 168 -6.73 11.03 -23.57
C LYS A 168 -7.33 10.50 -22.26
N ILE A 169 -7.31 9.18 -22.04
CA ILE A 169 -7.84 8.56 -20.82
C ILE A 169 -7.07 9.04 -19.57
N ILE A 170 -5.75 9.13 -19.63
CA ILE A 170 -4.92 9.68 -18.54
C ILE A 170 -5.34 11.12 -18.21
N ARG A 171 -5.43 12.01 -19.21
CA ARG A 171 -5.80 13.42 -19.00
C ARG A 171 -7.21 13.56 -18.41
N VAL A 172 -8.16 12.77 -18.88
CA VAL A 172 -9.54 12.78 -18.36
C VAL A 172 -9.55 12.38 -16.88
N ASN A 173 -8.82 11.33 -16.50
CA ASN A 173 -8.78 10.86 -15.12
C ASN A 173 -7.99 11.80 -14.18
N GLN A 174 -6.95 12.47 -14.69
CA GLN A 174 -6.23 13.51 -13.92
C GLN A 174 -7.11 14.72 -13.60
N SER A 175 -7.94 15.14 -14.56
CA SER A 175 -8.84 16.29 -14.38
C SER A 175 -10.11 15.95 -13.59
N LYS A 176 -10.46 14.66 -13.49
CA LYS A 176 -11.66 14.18 -12.79
C LYS A 176 -11.32 13.08 -11.77
N PRO A 177 -10.75 13.45 -10.60
CA PRO A 177 -10.60 12.51 -9.50
C PRO A 177 -11.95 11.96 -9.06
N LEU A 178 -12.05 10.64 -8.86
CA LEU A 178 -13.28 10.02 -8.41
C LEU A 178 -13.65 10.52 -7.01
N ARG A 179 -14.88 11.04 -6.90
CA ARG A 179 -15.48 11.45 -5.63
C ARG A 179 -16.82 10.72 -5.48
N HIS A 180 -16.77 9.49 -4.98
CA HIS A 180 -17.94 8.65 -4.80
C HIS A 180 -17.95 8.05 -3.38
N ALA A 181 -19.07 8.15 -2.66
CA ALA A 181 -19.16 7.66 -1.28
C ALA A 181 -19.02 6.13 -1.20
N TYR A 182 -19.77 5.41 -2.04
CA TYR A 182 -19.73 3.94 -2.09
C TYR A 182 -18.42 3.40 -2.68
N PHE A 183 -18.06 3.81 -3.92
CA PHE A 183 -16.86 3.36 -4.64
C PHE A 183 -15.57 4.13 -4.30
N HIS A 184 -15.30 4.41 -3.02
CA HIS A 184 -14.13 5.21 -2.67
C HIS A 184 -12.79 4.46 -2.87
N GLU A 185 -12.77 3.13 -2.88
CA GLU A 185 -11.61 2.28 -3.16
C GLU A 185 -11.11 2.48 -4.59
N TYR A 186 -12.03 2.72 -5.53
CA TYR A 186 -11.71 3.02 -6.91
C TYR A 186 -10.91 4.31 -7.06
N ARG A 187 -11.00 5.25 -6.11
CA ARG A 187 -10.16 6.45 -6.11
C ARG A 187 -8.69 6.11 -5.91
N LYS A 188 -8.39 5.26 -4.93
CA LYS A 188 -7.01 4.82 -4.68
C LYS A 188 -6.47 4.02 -5.87
N LEU A 189 -7.31 3.18 -6.47
CA LEU A 189 -6.96 2.48 -7.71
C LEU A 189 -6.69 3.45 -8.87
N GLN A 190 -7.51 4.49 -9.04
CA GLN A 190 -7.33 5.53 -10.05
C GLN A 190 -5.97 6.23 -9.89
N GLU A 191 -5.64 6.64 -8.66
CA GLU A 191 -4.36 7.29 -8.33
C GLU A 191 -3.18 6.37 -8.66
N LEU A 192 -3.25 5.09 -8.27
CA LEU A 192 -2.23 4.09 -8.60
C LEU A 192 -2.08 3.89 -10.12
N CYS A 193 -3.19 3.75 -10.84
CA CYS A 193 -3.18 3.59 -12.30
C CYS A 193 -2.53 4.79 -13.00
N LEU A 194 -2.82 6.01 -12.54
CA LEU A 194 -2.19 7.22 -13.04
C LEU A 194 -0.69 7.24 -12.74
N MET A 195 -0.25 6.82 -11.55
CA MET A 195 1.18 6.76 -11.23
C MET A 195 1.92 5.77 -12.14
N ILE A 196 1.35 4.57 -12.35
CA ILE A 196 1.92 3.55 -13.23
C ILE A 196 2.00 4.06 -14.68
N LEU A 197 0.91 4.62 -15.21
CA LEU A 197 0.84 5.02 -16.62
C LEU A 197 1.60 6.32 -16.94
N ASN A 198 1.88 7.18 -15.94
CA ASN A 198 2.67 8.40 -16.16
C ASN A 198 4.19 8.15 -16.14
N GLN A 199 4.65 6.95 -15.75
CA GLN A 199 6.07 6.58 -15.78
C GLN A 199 6.69 6.68 -17.18
N GLU A 200 5.91 6.45 -18.24
CA GLU A 200 6.38 6.54 -19.64
C GLU A 200 6.80 7.96 -20.06
N LYS A 201 6.43 9.01 -19.31
CA LYS A 201 6.75 10.41 -19.67
C LYS A 201 8.18 10.85 -19.32
N HIS A 202 8.98 9.99 -18.69
CA HIS A 202 10.40 10.29 -18.46
C HIS A 202 11.24 10.27 -19.73
N GLY A 203 10.66 9.85 -20.86
CA GLY A 203 11.15 10.17 -22.20
C GLY A 203 10.16 11.06 -22.93
N LEU A 204 10.60 12.28 -23.28
CA LEU A 204 9.95 13.23 -24.21
C LEU A 204 8.77 14.04 -23.62
N GLY A 205 9.09 15.23 -23.11
CA GLY A 205 8.13 16.32 -23.01
C GLY A 205 8.51 17.41 -22.02
N TYR A 206 9.12 18.49 -22.53
CA TYR A 206 9.24 19.78 -21.86
C TYR A 206 7.85 20.28 -21.41
N GLN A 207 7.48 20.09 -20.14
CA GLN A 207 6.46 20.87 -19.46
C GLN A 207 6.80 20.97 -17.97
N ASP A 208 6.94 22.21 -17.51
CA ASP A 208 7.07 22.76 -16.15
C ASP A 208 7.56 21.86 -15.02
N GLN A 209 8.53 22.39 -14.25
CA GLN A 209 9.12 21.86 -13.02
C GLN A 209 8.11 21.25 -12.04
N LYS A 210 7.64 20.04 -12.31
CA LYS A 210 6.75 19.28 -11.45
C LYS A 210 7.57 18.23 -10.71
N ILE A 211 7.52 18.31 -9.38
CA ILE A 211 8.05 17.27 -8.51
C ILE A 211 7.31 15.98 -8.83
N HIS A 212 8.05 14.94 -9.18
CA HIS A 212 7.54 13.60 -9.42
C HIS A 212 8.29 12.61 -8.54
N GLY A 213 7.64 11.56 -8.09
CA GLY A 213 8.30 10.60 -7.21
C GLY A 213 7.34 9.82 -6.35
N ILE A 214 7.89 8.87 -5.62
CA ILE A 214 7.14 7.99 -4.73
C ILE A 214 7.87 7.95 -3.40
N LEU A 215 7.15 8.14 -2.31
CA LEU A 215 7.67 7.99 -0.95
C LEU A 215 6.76 7.03 -0.19
N PHE A 216 7.36 6.09 0.52
CA PHE A 216 6.68 5.12 1.37
C PHE A 216 7.11 5.27 2.82
N ASP A 217 6.16 5.04 3.73
CA ASP A 217 6.43 5.03 5.16
C ASP A 217 6.99 3.67 5.59
N VAL A 218 8.28 3.67 5.94
CA VAL A 218 9.02 2.48 6.36
C VAL A 218 8.77 2.15 7.82
N ALA A 219 8.44 3.15 8.64
CA ALA A 219 8.09 2.91 10.03
C ALA A 219 6.80 2.08 10.09
N TRP A 220 5.82 2.44 9.26
CA TRP A 220 4.62 1.62 9.09
C TRP A 220 4.93 0.21 8.54
N LEU A 221 5.80 0.10 7.53
CA LEU A 221 6.16 -1.23 6.98
C LEU A 221 6.87 -2.11 8.02
N TRP A 222 7.70 -1.51 8.88
CA TRP A 222 8.35 -2.18 10.00
C TRP A 222 7.34 -2.65 11.06
N GLU A 223 6.37 -1.80 11.41
CA GLU A 223 5.27 -2.14 12.33
C GLU A 223 4.48 -3.35 11.80
N GLU A 224 4.03 -3.33 10.54
CA GLU A 224 3.33 -4.48 9.94
C GLU A 224 4.20 -5.74 9.90
N TYR A 225 5.49 -5.59 9.67
CA TYR A 225 6.41 -6.72 9.67
C TYR A 225 6.52 -7.34 11.07
N VAL A 226 6.71 -6.52 12.11
CA VAL A 226 6.73 -6.99 13.51
C VAL A 226 5.43 -7.70 13.86
N HIS A 227 4.28 -7.17 13.43
CA HIS A 227 2.99 -7.82 13.60
C HIS A 227 2.98 -9.27 13.08
N THR A 228 3.61 -9.55 11.92
CA THR A 228 3.67 -10.92 11.38
C THR A 228 4.48 -11.90 12.24
N LEU A 229 5.33 -11.40 13.13
CA LEU A 229 6.22 -12.20 13.98
C LEU A 229 5.66 -12.42 15.39
N LEU A 230 4.72 -11.58 15.83
CA LEU A 230 4.14 -11.69 17.17
C LEU A 230 3.13 -12.84 17.26
N PRO A 231 2.93 -13.43 18.45
CA PRO A 231 1.85 -14.38 18.69
C PRO A 231 0.49 -13.80 18.32
N LYS A 232 -0.44 -14.65 17.87
CA LYS A 232 -1.78 -14.24 17.39
C LYS A 232 -2.63 -13.50 18.42
N ASP A 233 -2.33 -13.66 19.70
CA ASP A 233 -3.07 -13.03 20.80
C ASP A 233 -2.68 -11.57 21.02
N PHE A 234 -1.61 -11.09 20.38
CA PHE A 234 -1.30 -9.67 20.35
C PHE A 234 -2.31 -8.93 19.48
N ILE A 235 -2.97 -7.95 20.09
CA ILE A 235 -3.88 -7.04 19.41
C ILE A 235 -3.03 -5.96 18.74
N HIS A 236 -3.35 -5.64 17.49
CA HIS A 236 -2.69 -4.61 16.69
C HIS A 236 -3.67 -3.46 16.35
N PRO A 237 -3.79 -2.44 17.21
CA PRO A 237 -4.73 -1.34 17.03
C PRO A 237 -4.51 -0.53 15.77
N ARG A 238 -5.59 -0.16 15.10
CA ARG A 238 -5.54 0.61 13.85
C ARG A 238 -6.05 2.03 14.08
N ASN A 239 -5.15 2.98 14.30
CA ASN A 239 -5.54 4.39 14.49
C ASN A 239 -6.30 4.95 13.26
N LYS A 240 -5.85 4.62 12.05
CA LYS A 240 -6.49 5.08 10.80
C LYS A 240 -7.92 4.57 10.64
N ASP A 241 -8.16 3.33 11.05
CA ASP A 241 -9.48 2.67 10.96
C ASP A 241 -10.29 2.81 12.26
N LYS A 242 -9.71 3.44 13.29
CA LYS A 242 -10.25 3.62 14.64
C LYS A 242 -10.68 2.32 15.33
N THR A 243 -9.99 1.21 15.05
CA THR A 243 -10.26 -0.10 15.65
C THR A 243 -9.30 -0.39 16.78
N ASP A 244 -9.80 -1.10 17.80
CA ASP A 244 -9.04 -1.68 18.92
C ASP A 244 -8.20 -0.70 19.75
N GLY A 245 -8.46 0.60 19.58
CA GLY A 245 -7.86 1.67 20.37
C GLY A 245 -8.36 1.63 21.82
N ILE A 246 -7.46 1.96 22.73
CA ILE A 246 -7.67 1.86 24.17
C ILE A 246 -8.18 3.20 24.68
N SER A 247 -9.26 3.18 25.46
CA SER A 247 -9.82 4.39 26.06
C SER A 247 -8.92 4.92 27.17
N VAL A 248 -8.58 6.21 27.10
CA VAL A 248 -7.80 6.91 28.13
C VAL A 248 -8.65 7.23 29.35
N PHE A 249 -9.91 7.59 29.10
CA PHE A 249 -10.87 8.00 30.13
C PHE A 249 -12.03 7.02 30.18
N SER A 250 -12.65 6.90 31.35
CA SER A 250 -13.87 6.10 31.54
C SER A 250 -15.04 6.58 30.67
N SER A 251 -15.05 7.85 30.24
CA SER A 251 -16.02 8.40 29.29
C SER A 251 -15.84 7.90 27.84
N GLN A 252 -14.73 7.21 27.53
CA GLN A 252 -14.39 6.66 26.21
C GLN A 252 -14.21 7.69 25.08
N GLU A 253 -14.19 8.98 25.39
CA GLU A 253 -14.09 10.05 24.39
C GLU A 253 -12.71 10.13 23.71
N ARG A 254 -11.66 9.74 24.43
CA ARG A 254 -10.28 9.78 23.95
C ARG A 254 -9.69 8.38 23.92
N LYS A 255 -9.21 7.98 22.75
CA LYS A 255 -8.49 6.72 22.54
C LYS A 255 -7.01 6.95 22.26
N VAL A 256 -6.20 5.99 22.67
CA VAL A 256 -4.79 5.85 22.29
C VAL A 256 -4.59 4.52 21.57
N TYR A 257 -3.57 4.47 20.71
CA TYR A 257 -3.28 3.33 19.86
C TYR A 257 -1.81 2.99 20.05
N PRO A 258 -1.45 2.10 20.99
CA PRO A 258 -0.16 1.44 20.96
C PRO A 258 -0.07 0.56 19.71
N ASP A 259 1.14 0.26 19.26
CA ASP A 259 1.30 -0.59 18.08
C ASP A 259 0.85 -2.02 18.39
N PHE A 260 1.21 -2.57 19.55
CA PHE A 260 0.74 -3.88 19.99
C PHE A 260 0.47 -3.94 21.48
N TYR A 261 -0.54 -4.71 21.88
CA TYR A 261 -0.73 -5.10 23.27
C TYR A 261 -1.33 -6.49 23.41
N GLN A 262 -1.10 -7.11 24.57
CA GLN A 262 -1.71 -8.36 24.96
C GLN A 262 -2.31 -8.17 26.35
N GLU A 263 -3.61 -8.39 26.49
CA GLU A 263 -4.38 -8.05 27.70
C GLU A 263 -4.06 -8.96 28.90
N GLU A 264 -4.05 -10.28 28.71
CA GLU A 264 -3.92 -11.27 29.79
C GLU A 264 -2.55 -11.24 30.47
N LEU A 265 -1.49 -11.07 29.66
CA LEU A 265 -0.09 -10.99 30.05
C LEU A 265 0.34 -9.56 30.35
N LYS A 266 -0.56 -8.59 30.10
CA LYS A 266 -0.34 -7.16 30.37
C LYS A 266 0.96 -6.67 29.74
N ILE A 267 1.14 -6.97 28.45
CA ILE A 267 2.32 -6.57 27.68
C ILE A 267 1.92 -5.47 26.69
N VAL A 268 2.74 -4.43 26.59
CA VAL A 268 2.65 -3.44 25.51
C VAL A 268 3.95 -3.39 24.70
N LEU A 269 3.83 -3.34 23.39
CA LEU A 269 4.98 -3.19 22.50
C LEU A 269 4.75 -2.00 21.56
N ASP A 270 5.83 -1.30 21.28
CA ASP A 270 5.84 -0.17 20.35
C ASP A 270 7.01 -0.39 19.36
N ALA A 271 6.68 -0.40 18.06
CA ALA A 271 7.62 -0.67 16.99
C ALA A 271 8.28 0.63 16.53
N LYS A 272 9.60 0.71 16.68
CA LYS A 272 10.38 1.89 16.27
C LYS A 272 11.40 1.56 15.20
N TYR A 273 11.24 2.15 14.02
CA TYR A 273 12.26 2.14 12.98
C TYR A 273 13.38 3.17 13.27
N LYS A 274 14.14 2.95 14.35
CA LYS A 274 15.19 3.87 14.87
C LYS A 274 16.46 3.12 15.26
N ILE A 275 17.60 3.81 15.32
CA ILE A 275 18.86 3.25 15.82
C ILE A 275 18.81 3.32 17.34
N LEU A 276 18.61 2.19 18.00
CA LEU A 276 18.51 2.10 19.46
C LEU A 276 19.54 1.14 20.06
N GLU A 277 20.36 0.48 19.24
CA GLU A 277 21.37 -0.49 19.66
C GLU A 277 22.62 0.12 20.31
N LEU A 278 22.83 1.43 20.13
CA LEU A 278 24.05 2.14 20.57
C LEU A 278 24.13 2.33 22.08
N THR A 279 22.98 2.29 22.78
CA THR A 279 22.91 2.47 24.23
C THR A 279 22.10 1.34 24.85
N GLU A 280 22.58 0.81 25.99
CA GLU A 280 21.90 -0.30 26.65
C GLU A 280 20.49 0.10 27.11
N LYS A 281 20.38 1.27 27.74
CA LYS A 281 19.13 1.79 28.32
C LYS A 281 18.59 3.03 27.62
N GLY A 282 19.37 3.66 26.75
CA GLY A 282 19.00 4.93 26.15
C GLY A 282 17.80 4.77 25.22
N ILE A 283 16.80 5.59 25.47
CA ILE A 283 15.64 5.85 24.62
C ILE A 283 15.37 7.36 24.70
N ASN A 284 14.78 7.93 23.65
CA ASN A 284 14.44 9.35 23.70
C ASN A 284 13.27 9.57 24.68
N ARG A 285 13.08 10.83 25.06
CA ARG A 285 12.08 11.24 26.04
C ARG A 285 10.65 10.92 25.56
N GLU A 286 10.37 11.13 24.27
CA GLU A 286 9.04 10.92 23.70
C GLU A 286 8.65 9.45 23.70
N ASP A 287 9.52 8.54 23.25
CA ASP A 287 9.23 7.10 23.22
C ASP A 287 9.11 6.55 24.66
N LEU A 288 9.92 7.06 25.60
CA LEU A 288 9.80 6.72 27.03
C LEU A 288 8.42 7.11 27.58
N PHE A 289 7.97 8.35 27.34
CA PHE A 289 6.67 8.80 27.83
C PHE A 289 5.51 8.09 27.14
N GLN A 290 5.66 7.72 25.87
CA GLN A 290 4.68 6.91 25.16
C GLN A 290 4.53 5.53 25.83
N LEU A 291 5.65 4.83 26.08
CA LEU A 291 5.63 3.55 26.80
C LEU A 291 5.06 3.67 28.21
N ILE A 292 5.45 4.69 28.98
CA ILE A 292 4.91 4.93 30.32
C ILE A 292 3.39 5.14 30.26
N SER A 293 2.91 5.94 29.32
CA SER A 293 1.49 6.25 29.18
C SER A 293 0.68 5.00 28.85
N TYR A 294 1.14 4.20 27.89
CA TYR A 294 0.49 2.94 27.54
C TYR A 294 0.53 1.94 28.68
N SER A 295 1.68 1.81 29.35
CA SER A 295 1.83 0.91 30.49
C SER A 295 0.87 1.26 31.61
N TYR A 296 0.70 2.56 31.90
CA TYR A 296 -0.23 3.02 32.92
C TYR A 296 -1.69 2.70 32.55
N ILE A 297 -2.10 3.06 31.33
CA ILE A 297 -3.50 2.93 30.88
C ILE A 297 -3.92 1.45 30.85
N LEU A 298 -3.05 0.58 30.33
CA LEU A 298 -3.30 -0.86 30.25
C LEU A 298 -2.97 -1.63 31.53
N LYS A 299 -2.43 -0.96 32.55
CA LYS A 299 -1.86 -1.61 33.74
C LYS A 299 -0.85 -2.70 33.35
N ALA A 300 -0.04 -2.41 32.34
CA ALA A 300 0.96 -3.31 31.80
C ALA A 300 1.99 -3.67 32.87
N GLU A 301 2.38 -4.94 32.93
CA GLU A 301 3.49 -5.41 33.77
C GLU A 301 4.82 -5.31 33.02
N LYS A 302 4.77 -5.43 31.68
CA LYS A 302 5.93 -5.28 30.80
C LYS A 302 5.58 -4.37 29.63
N ALA A 303 6.53 -3.54 29.26
CA ALA A 303 6.41 -2.71 28.08
C ALA A 303 7.75 -2.61 27.37
N GLY A 304 7.77 -2.46 26.06
CA GLY A 304 9.05 -2.23 25.41
C GLY A 304 9.01 -1.85 23.94
N LEU A 305 10.19 -1.49 23.47
CA LEU A 305 10.41 -1.10 22.08
C LEU A 305 10.89 -2.30 21.27
N VAL A 306 10.33 -2.47 20.07
CA VAL A 306 10.79 -3.43 19.06
C VAL A 306 11.38 -2.66 17.89
N PHE A 307 12.67 -2.86 17.60
CA PHE A 307 13.38 -2.08 16.58
C PHE A 307 14.34 -2.92 15.76
N PRO A 308 14.66 -2.53 14.52
CA PRO A 308 15.67 -3.24 13.73
C PRO A 308 17.06 -2.78 14.16
N SER A 309 17.99 -3.72 14.35
CA SER A 309 19.38 -3.41 14.67
C SER A 309 20.33 -3.86 13.56
N LYS A 310 21.33 -3.03 13.27
CA LYS A 310 22.39 -3.35 12.32
C LYS A 310 23.47 -4.24 12.94
N ASP A 311 23.83 -3.96 14.19
CA ASP A 311 25.09 -4.44 14.77
C ASP A 311 24.91 -5.68 15.64
N LYS A 312 23.81 -5.77 16.41
CA LYS A 312 23.64 -6.84 17.41
C LYS A 312 22.19 -7.11 17.78
N VAL A 313 21.96 -8.31 18.30
CA VAL A 313 20.74 -8.63 19.05
C VAL A 313 20.75 -7.86 20.39
N VAL A 314 19.63 -7.25 20.73
CA VAL A 314 19.41 -6.51 21.98
C VAL A 314 18.20 -7.12 22.67
N ASP A 315 18.36 -7.54 23.92
CA ASP A 315 17.30 -7.93 24.84
C ASP A 315 17.68 -7.39 26.22
N ASN A 316 17.45 -6.10 26.42
CA ASN A 316 17.93 -5.37 27.58
C ASN A 316 16.76 -4.75 28.35
N GLU A 317 16.88 -4.73 29.67
CA GLU A 317 16.01 -3.94 30.53
C GLU A 317 16.45 -2.47 30.54
N ILE A 318 15.51 -1.58 30.23
CA ILE A 318 15.69 -0.15 30.44
C ILE A 318 15.60 0.13 31.95
N GLY A 319 14.56 -0.40 32.60
CA GLY A 319 14.35 -0.28 34.04
C GLY A 319 12.88 -0.49 34.45
N LYS A 320 12.68 -0.69 35.75
CA LYS A 320 11.35 -0.82 36.35
C LYS A 320 10.80 0.55 36.73
N LEU A 321 9.56 0.85 36.34
CA LEU A 321 8.90 2.10 36.70
C LEU A 321 8.66 2.17 38.21
N ALA A 322 9.07 3.28 38.83
CA ALA A 322 8.91 3.49 40.26
C ALA A 322 7.43 3.57 40.72
N GLY A 323 6.53 3.97 39.82
CA GLY A 323 5.09 4.01 40.09
C GLY A 323 4.45 2.63 39.98
N TYR A 324 3.74 2.38 38.88
CA TYR A 324 2.96 1.16 38.66
C TYR A 324 3.81 -0.10 38.39
N GLY A 325 5.14 -0.02 38.50
CA GLY A 325 6.01 -1.19 38.52
C GLY A 325 6.26 -1.87 37.18
N ALA A 326 5.76 -1.36 36.06
CA ALA A 326 6.00 -1.96 34.75
C ALA A 326 7.50 -2.02 34.43
N LEU A 327 7.97 -3.17 33.94
CA LEU A 327 9.34 -3.34 33.47
C LEU A 327 9.46 -2.88 32.02
N LEU A 328 10.28 -1.85 31.77
CA LEU A 328 10.56 -1.37 30.43
C LEU A 328 11.74 -2.11 29.80
N LYS A 329 11.57 -2.59 28.56
CA LYS A 329 12.57 -3.37 27.83
C LYS A 329 12.78 -2.90 26.39
N LYS A 330 13.88 -3.36 25.80
CA LYS A 330 14.26 -3.15 24.39
C LYS A 330 14.54 -4.50 23.76
N TRP A 331 13.87 -4.77 22.63
CA TRP A 331 14.11 -5.93 21.80
C TRP A 331 14.51 -5.49 20.40
N SER A 332 15.59 -6.06 19.88
CA SER A 332 15.95 -5.88 18.48
C SER A 332 15.70 -7.14 17.65
N ILE A 333 15.47 -6.91 16.36
CA ILE A 333 15.67 -7.93 15.32
C ILE A 333 16.93 -7.52 14.57
N GLN A 334 17.94 -8.39 14.56
CA GLN A 334 19.18 -8.12 13.85
C GLN A 334 18.94 -8.22 12.34
N ILE A 335 19.35 -7.19 11.61
CA ILE A 335 19.23 -7.13 10.15
C ILE A 335 20.59 -7.51 9.55
N PRO A 336 20.71 -8.63 8.82
CA PRO A 336 21.96 -9.04 8.20
C PRO A 336 22.54 -7.94 7.31
N GLN A 337 23.86 -7.74 7.35
CA GLN A 337 24.56 -6.74 6.54
C GLN A 337 25.57 -7.35 5.56
N LYS A 338 25.91 -8.63 5.76
CA LYS A 338 26.89 -9.37 4.95
C LYS A 338 26.19 -10.60 4.38
N SER A 339 25.52 -10.42 3.26
CA SER A 339 24.87 -11.50 2.49
C SER A 339 25.36 -11.43 1.06
N SER A 340 25.74 -12.56 0.48
CA SER A 340 26.23 -12.68 -0.90
C SER A 340 25.07 -12.76 -1.90
N SER A 341 23.86 -13.12 -1.42
CA SER A 341 22.65 -13.20 -2.24
C SER A 341 21.39 -12.86 -1.44
N TYR A 342 20.28 -12.59 -2.14
CA TYR A 342 18.98 -12.39 -1.50
C TYR A 342 18.48 -13.64 -0.75
N SER A 343 18.73 -14.85 -1.29
CA SER A 343 18.35 -16.10 -0.61
C SER A 343 19.07 -16.26 0.72
N GLU A 344 20.38 -16.02 0.73
CA GLU A 344 21.19 -16.05 1.95
C GLU A 344 20.72 -14.98 2.95
N PHE A 345 20.39 -13.78 2.48
CA PHE A 345 19.82 -12.73 3.32
C PHE A 345 18.51 -13.18 3.99
N CYS A 346 17.61 -13.83 3.24
CA CYS A 346 16.36 -14.36 3.77
C CYS A 346 16.62 -15.38 4.89
N GLU A 347 17.49 -16.37 4.65
CA GLU A 347 17.82 -17.40 5.66
C GLU A 347 18.41 -16.79 6.95
N MET A 348 19.33 -15.83 6.81
CA MET A 348 19.93 -15.14 7.96
C MET A 348 18.89 -14.30 8.74
N LEU A 349 17.97 -13.66 8.03
CA LEU A 349 16.92 -12.86 8.66
C LEU A 349 15.87 -13.75 9.34
N GLU A 350 15.50 -14.89 8.74
CA GLU A 350 14.60 -15.88 9.36
C GLU A 350 15.19 -16.43 10.66
N ASN A 351 16.51 -16.67 10.73
CA ASN A 351 17.18 -17.01 11.98
C ASN A 351 17.06 -15.90 13.04
N SER A 352 17.15 -14.64 12.62
CA SER A 352 16.99 -13.49 13.51
C SER A 352 15.53 -13.32 13.98
N GLU A 353 14.55 -13.62 13.13
CA GLU A 353 13.14 -13.69 13.49
C GLU A 353 12.89 -14.77 14.56
N GLU A 354 13.46 -15.96 14.40
CA GLU A 354 13.29 -17.05 15.37
C GLU A 354 13.90 -16.71 16.73
N ILE A 355 15.05 -16.03 16.76
CA ILE A 355 15.63 -15.51 18.01
C ILE A 355 14.67 -14.50 18.66
N PHE A 356 14.15 -13.55 17.89
CA PHE A 356 13.19 -12.57 18.39
C PHE A 356 11.92 -13.22 18.94
N LYS A 357 11.31 -14.15 18.20
CA LYS A 357 10.12 -14.91 18.63
C LYS A 357 10.37 -15.65 19.93
N ARG A 358 11.53 -16.30 20.09
CA ARG A 358 11.91 -16.99 21.34
C ARG A 358 12.04 -16.00 22.50
N ASN A 359 12.66 -14.84 22.28
CA ASN A 359 12.79 -13.82 23.31
C ASN A 359 11.42 -13.32 23.78
N ILE A 360 10.50 -13.03 22.84
CA ILE A 360 9.12 -12.64 23.18
C ILE A 360 8.37 -13.78 23.88
N ALA A 361 8.49 -15.02 23.41
CA ALA A 361 7.83 -16.18 24.03
C ALA A 361 8.30 -16.43 25.47
N ASN A 362 9.59 -16.23 25.75
CA ASN A 362 10.13 -16.31 27.11
C ASN A 362 9.52 -15.26 28.06
N GLU A 363 9.16 -14.09 27.54
CA GLU A 363 8.49 -13.05 28.33
C GLU A 363 7.02 -13.37 28.60
N VAL A 364 6.38 -14.08 27.67
CA VAL A 364 4.99 -14.56 27.76
C VAL A 364 4.87 -15.78 28.68
N GLY A 365 5.86 -16.68 28.70
CA GLY A 365 5.82 -17.94 29.43
C GLY A 365 6.25 -17.89 30.90
N ARG A 366 6.85 -16.79 31.38
CA ARG A 366 7.19 -16.59 32.79
C ARG A 366 5.93 -16.18 33.57
N LYS A 367 5.16 -17.16 34.04
CA LYS A 367 4.12 -17.00 35.07
C LYS A 367 4.73 -16.98 36.47
#